data_AF-A0A954XEF5-F1
#
_entry.id   AF-A0A954XEF5-F1
#
_cell.length_a   1.000
_cell.length_b   1.000
_cell.length_c   1.000
_cell.angle_alpha   90.00
_cell.angle_beta   90.00
_cell.angle_gamma   90.00
#
_symmetry.space_group_name_H-M   'P 1'
#
loop_
_entity.id
_entity.type
_entity.pdbx_description
1 polymer ?
#
loop_
_entity_poly.entity_id
_entity_poly.type
_entity_poly.pdbx_seq_one_letter_code
_entity_poly.pdbx_strand_id
1 'polypeptide(L)'
;MNRAAFTKAISKRLYPILRSEGFRGSGNTLRRVNGPVIHVFNVQGSSGGASCYLNLGAHLTFLRTPGGREPDSQQLKEYECVFRDRFEPPAGSGVGWSYGDNDEELNETISFICDHWPIYGHDFFNQFAEYPRQFEALVEDVDETVAHPIQLATLSQIASQLGKQTRAEALALEALSRCPEQATELRDKLNRLIRELGRGPR
;
A
#
# COMPACT_ATOMS: atom_id res chain seq x y z
N MET A 1 -26.32 -13.44 0.74
CA MET A 1 -26.26 -11.95 0.61
C MET A 1 -25.46 -11.52 -0.62
N ASN A 2 -25.45 -10.22 -0.95
CA ASN A 2 -24.74 -9.71 -2.14
C ASN A 2 -23.79 -8.54 -1.79
N ARG A 3 -22.96 -8.16 -2.76
CA ARG A 3 -22.01 -7.05 -2.63
C ARG A 3 -22.64 -5.75 -2.14
N ALA A 4 -23.84 -5.41 -2.60
CA ALA A 4 -24.48 -4.16 -2.21
C ALA A 4 -24.87 -4.14 -0.73
N ALA A 5 -25.38 -5.27 -0.20
CA ALA A 5 -25.66 -5.42 1.23
C ALA A 5 -24.36 -5.30 2.05
N PHE A 6 -23.29 -5.97 1.63
CA PHE A 6 -21.99 -5.91 2.31
C PHE A 6 -21.39 -4.51 2.32
N THR A 7 -21.30 -3.85 1.15
CA THR A 7 -20.78 -2.47 1.06
C THR A 7 -21.62 -1.51 1.90
N LYS A 8 -22.95 -1.69 1.94
CA LYS A 8 -23.83 -0.90 2.81
C LYS A 8 -23.48 -1.12 4.29
N ALA A 9 -23.28 -2.36 4.72
CA ALA A 9 -22.91 -2.67 6.10
C ALA A 9 -21.54 -2.09 6.48
N ILE A 10 -20.51 -2.27 5.63
CA ILE A 10 -19.19 -1.64 5.80
C ILE A 10 -19.30 -0.12 5.92
N SER A 11 -20.08 0.53 5.03
CA SER A 11 -20.24 1.99 5.03
C SER A 11 -20.91 2.52 6.30
N LYS A 12 -21.74 1.70 6.96
CA LYS A 12 -22.42 2.07 8.21
C LYS A 12 -21.56 1.84 9.45
N ARG A 13 -20.68 0.84 9.43
CA ARG A 13 -19.99 0.36 10.64
C ARG A 13 -18.48 0.65 10.64
N LEU A 14 -17.78 0.26 9.59
CA LEU A 14 -16.33 0.47 9.48
C LEU A 14 -15.99 1.89 9.02
N TYR A 15 -16.73 2.47 8.07
CA TYR A 15 -16.37 3.79 7.55
C TYR A 15 -16.37 4.88 8.61
N PRO A 16 -17.30 4.95 9.58
CA PRO A 16 -17.19 5.89 10.70
C PRO A 16 -15.86 5.80 11.46
N ILE A 17 -15.35 4.58 11.70
CA ILE A 17 -14.03 4.35 12.33
C ILE A 17 -12.94 4.98 11.43
N LEU A 18 -12.91 4.62 10.16
CA LEU A 18 -11.96 5.18 9.19
C LEU A 18 -12.07 6.71 9.09
N ARG A 19 -13.28 7.29 9.17
CA ARG A 19 -13.48 8.75 9.17
C ARG A 19 -12.89 9.41 10.39
N SER A 20 -13.09 8.83 11.58
CA SER A 20 -12.47 9.34 12.82
C SER A 20 -10.95 9.30 12.76
N GLU A 21 -10.41 8.34 12.02
CA GLU A 21 -8.97 8.21 11.75
C GLU A 21 -8.49 9.15 10.63
N GLY A 22 -9.35 9.95 10.02
CA GLY A 22 -8.97 10.95 9.00
C GLY A 22 -9.14 10.51 7.55
N PHE A 23 -9.66 9.30 7.28
CA PHE A 23 -9.97 8.91 5.90
C PHE A 23 -11.14 9.71 5.32
N ARG A 24 -11.01 10.15 4.06
CA ARG A 24 -11.97 10.95 3.26
C ARG A 24 -12.24 10.25 1.91
N GLY A 25 -13.31 10.60 1.21
CA GLY A 25 -13.70 9.97 -0.07
C GLY A 25 -15.14 9.42 -0.10
N SER A 26 -15.51 8.71 -1.15
CA SER A 26 -16.86 8.15 -1.36
C SER A 26 -16.80 6.84 -2.15
N GLY A 27 -17.90 6.08 -2.15
CA GLY A 27 -17.94 4.77 -2.80
C GLY A 27 -17.07 3.77 -2.05
N ASN A 28 -16.28 2.98 -2.77
CA ASN A 28 -15.52 1.87 -2.21
C ASN A 28 -14.08 2.22 -1.85
N THR A 29 -13.63 3.45 -2.08
CA THR A 29 -12.24 3.85 -1.82
C THR A 29 -12.20 5.08 -0.93
N LEU A 30 -11.39 4.97 0.12
CA LEU A 30 -11.17 5.96 1.14
C LEU A 30 -9.69 6.29 1.19
N ARG A 31 -9.35 7.56 1.41
CA ARG A 31 -7.97 8.04 1.41
C ARG A 31 -7.71 8.93 2.60
N ARG A 32 -6.52 8.84 3.18
CA ARG A 32 -6.02 9.79 4.18
C ARG A 32 -4.66 10.28 3.73
N VAL A 33 -4.46 11.59 3.79
CA VAL A 33 -3.19 12.22 3.41
C VAL A 33 -2.56 12.81 4.67
N ASN A 34 -1.29 12.50 4.92
CA ASN A 34 -0.48 13.05 6.00
C ASN A 34 0.90 13.44 5.44
N GLY A 35 1.10 14.73 5.17
CA GLY A 35 2.31 15.21 4.50
C GLY A 35 2.52 14.50 3.15
N PRO A 36 3.69 13.88 2.90
CA PRO A 36 3.93 13.15 1.65
C PRO A 36 3.27 11.76 1.62
N VAL A 37 2.69 11.28 2.72
CA VAL A 37 2.10 9.94 2.77
C VAL A 37 0.63 9.97 2.39
N ILE A 38 0.24 9.09 1.47
CA ILE A 38 -1.14 8.80 1.09
C ILE A 38 -1.47 7.37 1.52
N HIS A 39 -2.43 7.22 2.41
CA HIS A 39 -3.05 5.94 2.74
C HIS A 39 -4.32 5.74 1.94
N VAL A 40 -4.54 4.54 1.45
CA VAL A 40 -5.70 4.12 0.66
C VAL A 40 -6.29 2.86 1.28
N PHE A 41 -7.59 2.90 1.54
CA PHE A 41 -8.40 1.73 1.86
C PHE A 41 -9.39 1.50 0.73
N ASN A 42 -9.55 0.25 0.29
CA ASN A 42 -10.47 -0.10 -0.79
C ASN A 42 -11.25 -1.39 -0.51
N VAL A 43 -12.55 -1.39 -0.88
CA VAL A 43 -13.37 -2.60 -0.95
C VAL A 43 -13.52 -3.04 -2.41
N GLN A 44 -13.00 -4.21 -2.76
CA GLN A 44 -13.03 -4.75 -4.12
C GLN A 44 -13.82 -6.06 -4.16
N GLY A 45 -14.88 -6.13 -4.95
CA GLY A 45 -15.57 -7.42 -5.17
C GLY A 45 -14.66 -8.41 -5.90
N SER A 46 -14.73 -9.69 -5.51
CA SER A 46 -14.04 -10.75 -6.25
C SER A 46 -14.71 -10.99 -7.61
N SER A 47 -13.95 -11.51 -8.58
CA SER A 47 -14.47 -11.84 -9.92
C SER A 47 -15.55 -12.93 -9.87
N GLY A 48 -15.51 -13.82 -8.87
CA GLY A 48 -16.50 -14.87 -8.64
C GLY A 48 -17.80 -14.38 -8.00
N GLY A 49 -17.87 -13.12 -7.55
CA GLY A 49 -19.12 -12.48 -7.11
C GLY A 49 -19.67 -12.91 -5.74
N ALA A 50 -19.04 -13.87 -5.05
CA ALA A 50 -19.46 -14.35 -3.73
C ALA A 50 -18.69 -13.70 -2.55
N SER A 51 -17.58 -13.02 -2.83
CA SER A 51 -16.70 -12.44 -1.81
C SER A 51 -16.17 -11.06 -2.21
N CYS A 52 -15.50 -10.39 -1.28
CA CYS A 52 -14.74 -9.18 -1.54
C CYS A 52 -13.39 -9.18 -0.81
N TYR A 53 -12.57 -8.21 -1.18
CA TYR A 53 -11.26 -7.96 -0.60
C TYR A 53 -11.26 -6.57 0.05
N LEU A 54 -10.66 -6.49 1.22
CA LEU A 54 -10.39 -5.24 1.93
C LEU A 54 -8.91 -4.91 1.71
N ASN A 55 -8.63 -4.14 0.67
CA ASN A 55 -7.27 -3.85 0.26
C ASN A 55 -6.75 -2.59 0.95
N LEU A 56 -5.48 -2.63 1.35
CA LEU A 56 -4.75 -1.58 2.04
C LEU A 56 -3.61 -1.10 1.15
N GLY A 57 -3.38 0.21 1.10
CA GLY A 57 -2.30 0.80 0.31
C GLY A 57 -1.67 2.00 0.99
N ALA A 58 -0.35 2.12 0.89
CA ALA A 58 0.39 3.32 1.26
C ALA A 58 1.31 3.75 0.11
N HIS A 59 1.39 5.06 -0.11
CA HIS A 59 2.17 5.66 -1.18
C HIS A 59 2.78 6.97 -0.72
N LEU A 60 3.86 7.38 -1.39
CA LEU A 60 4.54 8.64 -1.14
C LEU A 60 4.35 9.57 -2.35
N THR A 61 3.94 10.81 -2.15
CA THR A 61 3.59 11.76 -3.22
C THR A 61 4.72 12.07 -4.19
N PHE A 62 5.98 11.87 -3.78
CA PHE A 62 7.16 12.09 -4.61
C PHE A 62 7.57 10.86 -5.42
N LEU A 63 6.94 9.71 -5.18
CA LEU A 63 7.16 8.51 -5.97
C LEU A 63 6.17 8.49 -7.14
N ARG A 64 6.61 7.95 -8.28
CA ARG A 64 5.69 7.60 -9.35
C ARG A 64 4.90 6.35 -8.98
N THR A 65 3.65 6.27 -9.43
CA THR A 65 2.84 5.05 -9.27
C THR A 65 3.49 3.87 -10.00
N PRO A 66 3.17 2.62 -9.64
CA PRO A 66 3.28 1.49 -10.58
C PRO A 66 2.62 1.89 -11.91
N GLY A 67 3.35 1.84 -13.01
CA GLY A 67 2.94 2.39 -14.32
C GLY A 67 3.44 3.80 -14.64
N GLY A 68 4.23 4.43 -13.75
CA GLY A 68 5.03 5.64 -14.06
C GLY A 68 4.30 6.98 -13.97
N ARG A 69 3.04 7.00 -13.52
CA ARG A 69 2.25 8.23 -13.43
C ARG A 69 2.58 9.02 -12.16
N GLU A 70 2.31 10.32 -12.18
CA GLU A 70 2.32 11.10 -10.94
C GLU A 70 1.11 10.69 -10.08
N PRO A 71 1.29 10.53 -8.76
CA PRO A 71 0.20 10.18 -7.87
C PRO A 71 -0.73 11.38 -7.67
N ASP A 72 -2.03 11.18 -7.87
CA ASP A 72 -3.06 12.14 -7.48
C ASP A 72 -3.62 11.74 -6.10
N SER A 73 -3.30 12.51 -5.06
CA SER A 73 -3.74 12.23 -3.69
C SER A 73 -5.25 12.05 -3.51
N GLN A 74 -6.07 12.62 -4.41
CA GLN A 74 -7.53 12.52 -4.35
C GLN A 74 -8.06 11.30 -5.12
N GLN A 75 -7.32 10.82 -6.12
CA GLN A 75 -7.76 9.75 -7.02
C GLN A 75 -6.96 8.45 -6.92
N LEU A 76 -5.82 8.46 -6.21
CA LEU A 76 -4.89 7.32 -6.12
C LEU A 76 -5.60 6.05 -5.66
N LYS A 77 -5.57 5.00 -6.45
CA LYS A 77 -6.16 3.71 -6.08
C LYS A 77 -5.14 2.85 -5.37
N GLU A 78 -5.62 1.82 -4.67
CA GLU A 78 -4.73 0.97 -3.89
C GLU A 78 -3.70 0.24 -4.78
N TYR A 79 -4.08 -0.17 -5.99
CA TYR A 79 -3.19 -0.88 -6.90
C TYR A 79 -2.09 0.03 -7.48
N GLU A 80 -2.22 1.34 -7.25
CA GLU A 80 -1.23 2.36 -7.60
C GLU A 80 -0.32 2.70 -6.42
N CYS A 81 -0.56 2.13 -5.24
CA CYS A 81 0.29 2.29 -4.07
C CYS A 81 1.56 1.44 -4.20
N VAL A 82 2.68 1.91 -3.64
CA VAL A 82 3.95 1.17 -3.67
C VAL A 82 4.03 0.13 -2.55
N PHE A 83 3.37 0.41 -1.43
CA PHE A 83 3.14 -0.55 -0.36
C PHE A 83 1.68 -0.96 -0.41
N ARG A 84 1.43 -2.27 -0.45
CA ARG A 84 0.10 -2.85 -0.60
C ARG A 84 0.00 -4.09 0.24
N ASP A 85 -1.16 -4.26 0.86
CA ASP A 85 -1.51 -5.47 1.59
C ASP A 85 -3.03 -5.66 1.54
N ARG A 86 -3.50 -6.73 2.17
CA ARG A 86 -4.92 -7.00 2.32
C ARG A 86 -5.22 -7.35 3.77
N PHE A 87 -6.30 -6.77 4.30
CA PHE A 87 -6.91 -7.31 5.50
C PHE A 87 -7.62 -8.61 5.10
N GLU A 88 -6.93 -9.73 5.28
CA GLU A 88 -7.42 -11.07 4.95
C GLU A 88 -8.38 -11.60 6.03
N PRO A 89 -9.35 -12.45 5.66
CA PRO A 89 -10.14 -13.18 6.63
C PRO A 89 -9.28 -14.19 7.41
N PRO A 90 -9.76 -14.73 8.54
CA PRO A 90 -9.06 -15.78 9.28
C PRO A 90 -8.66 -16.97 8.40
N ALA A 91 -7.58 -17.64 8.79
CA ALA A 91 -7.10 -18.82 8.07
C ALA A 91 -8.20 -19.88 7.97
N GLY A 92 -8.42 -20.40 6.76
CA GLY A 92 -9.46 -21.40 6.47
C GLY A 92 -10.80 -20.84 5.99
N SER A 93 -11.02 -19.52 6.01
CA SER A 93 -12.28 -18.88 5.58
C SER A 93 -12.47 -18.74 4.05
N GLY A 94 -11.56 -19.28 3.24
CA GLY A 94 -11.60 -19.19 1.78
C GLY A 94 -10.93 -17.93 1.22
N VAL A 95 -11.20 -17.62 -0.06
CA VAL A 95 -10.57 -16.49 -0.76
C VAL A 95 -11.41 -15.22 -0.58
N GLY A 96 -10.95 -14.34 0.31
CA GLY A 96 -11.58 -13.05 0.63
C GLY A 96 -12.77 -13.16 1.58
N TRP A 97 -13.34 -12.00 1.95
CA TRP A 97 -14.47 -11.87 2.86
C TRP A 97 -15.76 -12.30 2.17
N SER A 98 -16.41 -13.35 2.70
CA SER A 98 -17.74 -13.78 2.26
C SER A 98 -18.77 -12.67 2.50
N TYR A 99 -19.77 -12.59 1.64
CA TYR A 99 -20.93 -11.72 1.88
C TYR A 99 -21.90 -12.29 2.94
N GLY A 100 -21.75 -13.56 3.32
CA GLY A 100 -22.70 -14.31 4.13
C GLY A 100 -23.92 -14.75 3.32
N ASP A 101 -24.63 -15.79 3.76
CA ASP A 101 -25.85 -16.26 3.10
C ASP A 101 -27.08 -15.49 3.58
N ASN A 102 -27.10 -15.11 4.86
CA ASN A 102 -28.18 -14.40 5.54
C ASN A 102 -27.67 -13.13 6.27
N ASP A 103 -28.58 -12.40 6.94
CA ASP A 103 -28.23 -11.16 7.63
C ASP A 103 -27.39 -11.40 8.89
N GLU A 104 -27.56 -12.55 9.55
CA GLU A 104 -26.80 -12.92 10.75
C GLU A 104 -25.31 -13.10 10.40
N GLU A 105 -25.00 -13.93 9.42
CA GLU A 105 -23.64 -14.17 8.94
C GLU A 105 -22.97 -12.89 8.40
N LEU A 106 -23.72 -12.05 7.68
CA LEU A 106 -23.24 -10.75 7.24
C LEU A 106 -22.85 -9.88 8.44
N ASN A 107 -23.72 -9.80 9.45
CA ASN A 107 -23.47 -8.99 10.63
C ASN A 107 -22.28 -9.51 11.44
N GLU A 108 -22.14 -10.82 11.60
CA GLU A 108 -20.98 -11.46 12.23
C GLU A 108 -19.69 -11.10 11.50
N THR A 109 -19.67 -11.25 10.17
CA THR A 109 -18.51 -10.91 9.34
C THR A 109 -18.11 -9.45 9.51
N ILE A 110 -19.09 -8.53 9.47
CA ILE A 110 -18.82 -7.09 9.60
C ILE A 110 -18.39 -6.73 11.03
N SER A 111 -18.94 -7.39 12.05
CA SER A 111 -18.48 -7.23 13.44
C SER A 111 -17.03 -7.64 13.57
N PHE A 112 -16.69 -8.83 13.07
CA PHE A 112 -15.31 -9.31 13.09
C PHE A 112 -14.34 -8.32 12.45
N ILE A 113 -14.67 -7.81 11.25
CA ILE A 113 -13.85 -6.81 10.56
C ILE A 113 -13.65 -5.55 11.40
N CYS A 114 -14.72 -5.04 12.04
CA CYS A 114 -14.63 -3.83 12.85
C CYS A 114 -13.81 -4.07 14.12
N ASP A 115 -14.03 -5.18 14.81
CA ASP A 115 -13.37 -5.51 16.07
C ASP A 115 -11.86 -5.77 15.88
N HIS A 116 -11.48 -6.29 14.71
CA HIS A 116 -10.09 -6.59 14.38
C HIS A 116 -9.43 -5.51 13.51
N TRP A 117 -10.13 -4.44 13.15
CA TRP A 117 -9.54 -3.29 12.44
C TRP A 117 -8.31 -2.71 13.18
N PRO A 118 -8.34 -2.53 14.52
CA PRO A 118 -7.19 -2.01 15.25
C PRO A 118 -5.97 -2.95 15.29
N ILE A 119 -6.14 -4.20 14.89
CA ILE A 119 -5.04 -5.15 14.74
C ILE A 119 -4.57 -5.02 13.29
N TYR A 120 -5.34 -5.53 12.32
CA TYR A 120 -4.84 -5.65 10.95
C TYR A 120 -4.71 -4.33 10.19
N GLY A 121 -5.72 -3.45 10.28
CA GLY A 121 -5.73 -2.18 9.57
C GLY A 121 -4.68 -1.21 10.14
N HIS A 122 -4.60 -1.13 11.47
CA HIS A 122 -3.60 -0.31 12.14
C HIS A 122 -2.19 -0.88 11.97
N ASP A 123 -1.99 -2.20 12.08
CA ASP A 123 -0.67 -2.82 11.88
C ASP A 123 -0.08 -2.44 10.52
N PHE A 124 -0.89 -2.45 9.45
CA PHE A 124 -0.43 -2.00 8.14
C PHE A 124 -0.17 -0.49 8.11
N PHE A 125 -1.14 0.35 8.46
CA PHE A 125 -0.99 1.81 8.29
C PHE A 125 -0.01 2.45 9.26
N ASN A 126 0.22 1.85 10.43
CA ASN A 126 1.20 2.33 11.40
C ASN A 126 2.63 2.11 10.94
N GLN A 127 2.90 1.21 9.99
CA GLN A 127 4.22 1.10 9.35
C GLN A 127 4.57 2.32 8.50
N PHE A 128 3.58 3.12 8.12
CA PHE A 128 3.72 4.26 7.19
C PHE A 128 3.13 5.57 7.71
N ALA A 129 2.76 5.66 8.99
CA ALA A 129 2.11 6.80 9.61
C ALA A 129 2.97 8.07 9.73
N GLU A 130 4.30 7.94 9.94
CA GLU A 130 5.20 9.05 10.26
C GLU A 130 6.34 9.22 9.24
N TYR A 131 6.28 10.31 8.48
CA TYR A 131 7.39 10.76 7.63
C TYR A 131 8.21 11.86 8.35
N PRO A 132 9.56 11.82 8.34
CA PRO A 132 10.41 10.86 7.61
C PRO A 132 10.73 9.57 8.39
N ARG A 133 10.54 9.55 9.72
CA ARG A 133 11.09 8.56 10.64
C ARG A 133 10.90 7.10 10.20
N GLN A 134 9.68 6.70 9.83
CA GLN A 134 9.41 5.29 9.51
C GLN A 134 10.00 4.88 8.16
N PHE A 135 10.09 5.82 7.23
CA PHE A 135 10.73 5.59 5.94
C PHE A 135 12.26 5.57 6.05
N GLU A 136 12.82 6.31 7.01
CA GLU A 136 14.23 6.15 7.38
C GLU A 136 14.50 4.74 7.90
N ALA A 137 13.67 4.22 8.81
CA ALA A 137 13.79 2.85 9.31
C ALA A 137 13.66 1.81 8.20
N LEU A 138 12.64 1.93 7.33
CA LEU A 138 12.48 1.02 6.18
C LEU A 138 13.70 0.98 5.25
N VAL A 139 14.40 2.11 5.10
CA VAL A 139 15.61 2.22 4.27
C VAL A 139 16.83 1.60 4.96
N GLU A 140 16.96 1.73 6.29
CA GLU A 140 18.08 1.16 7.03
C GLU A 140 17.92 -0.34 7.30
N ASP A 141 16.71 -0.76 7.68
CA ASP A 141 16.42 -2.11 8.19
C ASP A 141 16.18 -3.14 7.07
N VAL A 142 16.09 -2.71 5.81
CA VAL A 142 15.88 -3.65 4.70
C VAL A 142 17.06 -4.61 4.56
N ASP A 143 16.76 -5.91 4.60
CA ASP A 143 17.69 -6.94 4.15
C ASP A 143 17.70 -6.96 2.62
N GLU A 144 18.76 -6.39 2.06
CA GLU A 144 18.91 -6.24 0.62
C GLU A 144 19.01 -7.58 -0.10
N THR A 145 19.46 -8.63 0.57
CA THR A 145 19.64 -9.96 -0.03
C THR A 145 18.30 -10.67 -0.23
N VAL A 146 17.30 -10.34 0.60
CA VAL A 146 15.96 -10.96 0.59
C VAL A 146 14.97 -10.11 -0.21
N ALA A 147 15.02 -8.79 -0.07
CA ALA A 147 14.03 -7.89 -0.69
C ALA A 147 14.01 -8.01 -2.23
N HIS A 148 12.82 -7.86 -2.83
CA HIS A 148 12.66 -7.94 -4.28
C HIS A 148 13.30 -6.72 -4.98
N PRO A 149 13.88 -6.85 -6.20
CA PRO A 149 14.51 -5.71 -6.89
C PRO A 149 13.64 -4.46 -7.05
N ILE A 150 12.32 -4.63 -7.27
CA ILE A 150 11.37 -3.49 -7.33
C ILE A 150 11.25 -2.78 -5.98
N GLN A 151 11.28 -3.52 -4.87
CA GLN A 151 11.25 -2.96 -3.52
C GLN A 151 12.54 -2.18 -3.25
N LEU A 152 13.69 -2.75 -3.58
CA LEU A 152 14.99 -2.06 -3.46
C LEU A 152 15.04 -0.78 -4.31
N ALA A 153 14.53 -0.83 -5.54
CA ALA A 153 14.42 0.36 -6.39
C ALA A 153 13.52 1.45 -5.77
N THR A 154 12.46 1.04 -5.08
CA THR A 154 11.55 1.96 -4.37
C THR A 154 12.24 2.56 -3.15
N LEU A 155 12.89 1.75 -2.33
CA LEU A 155 13.63 2.19 -1.15
C LEU A 155 14.82 3.08 -1.52
N SER A 156 15.48 2.83 -2.65
CA SER A 156 16.53 3.70 -3.17
C SER A 156 16.02 5.12 -3.48
N GLN A 157 14.85 5.25 -4.13
CA GLN A 157 14.22 6.56 -4.37
C GLN A 157 13.85 7.26 -3.05
N ILE A 158 13.33 6.51 -2.07
CA ILE A 158 13.01 7.03 -0.74
C ILE A 158 14.29 7.52 -0.04
N ALA A 159 15.35 6.71 -0.05
CA ALA A 159 16.65 7.07 0.53
C ALA A 159 17.22 8.34 -0.10
N SER A 160 17.13 8.49 -1.43
CA SER A 160 17.58 9.71 -2.12
C SER A 160 16.77 10.93 -1.70
N GLN A 161 15.44 10.80 -1.62
CA GLN A 161 14.56 11.87 -1.15
C GLN A 161 14.84 12.28 0.30
N LEU A 162 15.28 11.33 1.14
CA LEU A 162 15.71 11.57 2.52
C LEU A 162 17.13 12.13 2.63
N GLY A 163 17.82 12.36 1.51
CA GLY A 163 19.21 12.85 1.48
C GLY A 163 20.26 11.78 1.80
N LYS A 164 19.87 10.50 1.90
CA LYS A 164 20.75 9.37 2.20
C LYS A 164 21.40 8.81 0.93
N GLN A 165 22.21 9.63 0.25
CA GLN A 165 22.69 9.32 -1.11
C GLN A 165 23.50 8.02 -1.20
N THR A 166 24.42 7.76 -0.27
CA THR A 166 25.21 6.51 -0.25
C THR A 166 24.32 5.28 -0.10
N ARG A 167 23.30 5.36 0.77
CA ARG A 167 22.34 4.27 0.96
C ARG A 167 21.45 4.09 -0.26
N ALA A 168 21.01 5.18 -0.87
CA ALA A 168 20.25 5.15 -2.12
C ALA A 168 21.02 4.45 -3.24
N GLU A 169 22.31 4.75 -3.38
CA GLU A 169 23.17 4.15 -4.40
C GLU A 169 23.37 2.65 -4.17
N ALA A 170 23.67 2.24 -2.94
CA ALA A 170 23.81 0.82 -2.58
C ALA A 170 22.55 0.02 -2.96
N LEU A 171 21.38 0.49 -2.53
CA LEU A 171 20.10 -0.15 -2.84
C LEU A 171 19.81 -0.20 -4.35
N ALA A 172 20.18 0.84 -5.11
CA ALA A 172 20.00 0.87 -6.56
C ALA A 172 20.92 -0.13 -7.28
N LEU A 173 22.18 -0.21 -6.85
CA LEU A 173 23.16 -1.15 -7.41
C LEU A 173 22.74 -2.61 -7.15
N GLU A 174 22.28 -2.90 -5.93
CA GLU A 174 21.81 -4.24 -5.57
C GLU A 174 20.50 -4.61 -6.29
N ALA A 175 19.58 -3.65 -6.44
CA ALA A 175 18.41 -3.87 -7.29
C ALA A 175 18.82 -4.19 -8.74
N LEU A 176 19.79 -3.47 -9.30
CA LEU A 176 20.22 -3.61 -10.68
C LEU A 176 20.96 -4.92 -10.94
N SER A 177 21.79 -5.37 -9.99
CA SER A 177 22.55 -6.62 -10.07
C SER A 177 21.62 -7.85 -10.19
N ARG A 178 20.45 -7.79 -9.54
CA ARG A 178 19.44 -8.86 -9.50
C ARG A 178 18.31 -8.69 -10.50
N CYS A 179 18.24 -7.55 -11.18
CA CYS A 179 17.19 -7.27 -12.14
C CYS A 179 17.43 -8.01 -13.47
N PRO A 180 16.51 -8.89 -13.92
CA PRO A 180 16.68 -9.66 -15.15
C PRO A 180 16.79 -8.74 -16.37
N GLU A 181 17.54 -9.16 -17.38
CA GLU A 181 17.80 -8.34 -18.58
C GLU A 181 16.52 -7.89 -19.29
N GLN A 182 15.47 -8.71 -19.22
CA GLN A 182 14.17 -8.43 -19.85
C GLN A 182 13.40 -7.30 -19.14
N ALA A 183 13.75 -6.95 -17.90
CA ALA A 183 13.12 -5.85 -17.16
C ALA A 183 13.73 -4.49 -17.54
N THR A 184 13.76 -4.20 -18.84
CA THR A 184 14.43 -3.04 -19.46
C THR A 184 14.03 -1.72 -18.81
N GLU A 185 12.74 -1.49 -18.58
CA GLU A 185 12.24 -0.26 -17.95
C GLU A 185 12.78 -0.05 -16.51
N LEU A 186 12.82 -1.12 -15.71
CA LEU A 186 13.33 -1.05 -14.34
C LEU A 186 14.84 -0.82 -14.34
N ARG A 187 15.57 -1.49 -15.23
CA ARG A 187 17.02 -1.29 -15.41
C ARG A 187 17.34 0.14 -15.84
N ASP A 188 16.60 0.70 -16.78
CA ASP A 188 16.78 2.09 -17.23
C ASP A 188 16.50 3.09 -16.10
N LYS A 189 15.45 2.84 -15.31
CA LYS A 189 15.12 3.65 -14.13
C LYS A 189 16.25 3.63 -13.10
N LEU A 190 16.78 2.45 -12.76
CA LEU A 190 17.89 2.30 -11.82
C LEU A 190 19.17 2.96 -12.33
N ASN A 191 19.51 2.78 -13.60
CA ASN A 191 20.68 3.41 -14.21
C ASN A 191 20.58 4.94 -14.20
N ARG A 192 19.40 5.52 -14.46
CA ARG A 192 19.18 6.97 -14.34
C ARG A 192 19.41 7.44 -12.91
N LEU A 193 18.82 6.74 -11.94
CA LEU A 193 18.96 7.09 -10.52
C LEU A 193 20.44 7.04 -10.07
N ILE A 194 21.18 5.98 -10.39
CA ILE A 194 22.62 5.86 -10.06
C ILE A 194 23.42 7.04 -10.66
N ARG A 195 23.15 7.42 -11.91
CA ARG A 195 23.82 8.56 -12.55
C ARG A 195 23.49 9.90 -11.88
N GLU A 196 22.28 10.06 -11.38
CA GLU A 196 21.84 11.26 -10.66
C GLU A 196 22.51 11.34 -9.27
N LEU A 197 22.59 10.22 -8.56
CA LEU A 197 23.24 10.10 -7.26
C LEU A 197 24.75 10.41 -7.34
N GLY A 198 25.45 9.86 -8.33
CA GLY A 198 26.90 10.06 -8.51
C GLY A 198 27.32 11.46 -8.95
N ARG A 199 26.36 12.35 -9.30
CA ARG A 199 26.65 13.73 -9.69
C ARG A 199 26.77 14.70 -8.51
N GLY A 200 26.42 14.28 -7.30
CA GLY A 200 26.41 15.12 -6.10
C GLY A 200 25.44 16.31 -6.19
N PRO A 201 25.07 16.94 -5.06
CA PRO A 201 24.37 18.21 -5.12
C PRO A 201 25.28 19.26 -5.79
N ARG A 202 24.78 19.91 -6.85
CA ARG A 202 25.41 21.11 -7.41
C ARG A 202 25.24 22.29 -6.47
#